data_AF-A0A174NFQ2-F1
#
_entry.id   AF-A0A174NFQ2-F1
#
_cell.length_a   1.000
_cell.length_b   1.000
_cell.length_c   1.000
_cell.angle_alpha   90.00
_cell.angle_beta   90.00
_cell.angle_gamma   90.00
#
_symmetry.space_group_name_H-M   'P 1'
#
loop_
_entity.id
_entity.type
_entity.pdbx_description
1 polymer ?
#
loop_
_entity_poly.entity_id
_entity_poly.type
_entity_poly.pdbx_seq_one_letter_code
_entity_poly.pdbx_strand_id
1 'polypeptide(L)'
;MNIRSKVWGILVDLYPRYLRWRYGMDIGKNCRISWKAHLDKSINPKGIHIGDNTWVLSGAMILAHDHCRSLKADTYIGKNCVIGVRSIIMPGLSIGNQVVIGGVAWLQKVFIRIVLQQEILQRY
;
A
#
# COMPACT_ATOMS: atom_id res chain seq x y z
N MET A 1 2.50 -28.29 14.20
CA MET A 1 2.10 -27.02 13.55
C MET A 1 1.17 -26.24 14.47
N ASN A 2 1.65 -25.13 15.05
CA ASN A 2 0.96 -24.40 16.11
C ASN A 2 -0.40 -23.84 15.66
N ILE A 3 -1.46 -24.12 16.43
CA ILE A 3 -2.83 -23.59 16.24
C ILE A 3 -2.83 -22.07 15.98
N ARG A 4 -1.93 -21.34 16.65
CA ARG A 4 -1.75 -19.89 16.50
C ARG A 4 -1.44 -19.46 15.07
N SER A 5 -0.63 -20.19 14.31
CA SER A 5 -0.26 -19.80 12.95
C SER A 5 -1.39 -20.05 11.94
N LYS A 6 -2.18 -21.10 12.14
CA LYS A 6 -3.38 -21.37 11.32
C LYS A 6 -4.45 -20.29 11.51
N VAL A 7 -4.76 -19.94 12.76
CA VAL A 7 -5.74 -18.88 13.07
C VAL A 7 -5.30 -17.55 12.48
N TRP A 8 -4.02 -17.22 12.62
CA TRP A 8 -3.46 -15.99 12.06
C TRP A 8 -3.53 -15.96 10.53
N GLY A 9 -3.20 -17.07 9.85
CA GLY A 9 -3.32 -17.19 8.41
C GLY A 9 -4.73 -16.89 7.89
N ILE A 10 -5.74 -17.46 8.55
CA ILE A 10 -7.16 -17.24 8.22
C ILE A 10 -7.56 -15.77 8.41
N LEU A 11 -7.19 -15.15 9.53
CA LEU A 11 -7.52 -13.76 9.83
C LEU A 11 -6.91 -12.80 8.79
N VAL A 12 -5.67 -13.04 8.40
CA VAL A 12 -4.97 -12.19 7.43
C VAL A 12 -5.55 -12.35 6.03
N ASP A 13 -6.08 -13.52 5.67
CA ASP A 13 -6.79 -13.71 4.40
C ASP A 13 -8.19 -13.07 4.38
N LEU A 14 -8.82 -12.93 5.55
CA LEU A 14 -10.13 -12.33 5.70
C LEU A 14 -10.09 -10.80 5.59
N TYR A 15 -9.04 -10.15 6.11
CA TYR A 15 -8.96 -8.69 6.15
C TYR A 15 -9.01 -8.00 4.76
N PRO A 16 -8.26 -8.44 3.73
CA PRO A 16 -8.39 -7.94 2.36
C PRO A 16 -9.77 -8.19 1.75
N ARG A 17 -10.47 -9.27 2.13
CA ARG A 17 -11.85 -9.52 1.68
C ARG A 17 -12.81 -8.51 2.31
N TYR A 18 -12.65 -8.24 3.60
CA TYR A 18 -13.42 -7.21 4.29
C TYR A 18 -13.20 -5.82 3.68
N LEU A 19 -11.95 -5.46 3.35
CA LEU A 19 -11.63 -4.18 2.72
C LEU A 19 -12.32 -4.01 1.36
N ARG A 20 -12.30 -5.06 0.52
CA ARG A 20 -13.03 -5.09 -0.75
C ARG A 20 -14.54 -4.90 -0.55
N TRP A 21 -15.13 -5.68 0.36
CA TRP A 21 -16.58 -5.68 0.56
C TRP A 21 -17.08 -4.37 1.19
N ARG A 22 -16.39 -3.85 2.21
CA ARG A 22 -16.85 -2.69 2.97
C ARG A 22 -16.47 -1.35 2.33
N TYR A 23 -15.31 -1.27 1.67
CA TYR A 23 -14.76 -0.02 1.16
C TYR A 23 -14.72 0.04 -0.37
N GLY A 24 -14.99 -1.07 -1.08
CA GLY A 24 -14.95 -1.10 -2.53
C GLY A 24 -13.54 -0.92 -3.12
N MET A 25 -12.50 -1.21 -2.31
CA MET A 25 -11.10 -1.20 -2.75
C MET A 25 -10.85 -2.30 -3.78
N ASP A 26 -9.95 -2.06 -4.72
CA ASP A 26 -9.50 -3.07 -5.68
C ASP A 26 -8.27 -3.79 -5.13
N ILE A 27 -8.46 -5.01 -4.60
CA ILE A 27 -7.40 -5.80 -3.98
C ILE A 27 -7.37 -7.20 -4.60
N GLY A 28 -6.22 -7.55 -5.14
CA GLY A 28 -5.93 -8.82 -5.79
C GLY A 28 -6.01 -10.03 -4.85
N LYS A 29 -5.79 -11.20 -5.44
CA LYS A 29 -5.79 -12.48 -4.71
C LYS A 29 -4.51 -12.64 -3.90
N ASN A 30 -4.62 -13.36 -2.78
CA ASN A 30 -3.48 -13.70 -1.90
C ASN A 30 -2.67 -12.47 -1.41
N CYS A 31 -3.33 -11.32 -1.31
CA CYS A 31 -2.71 -10.14 -0.69
C CYS A 31 -2.68 -10.31 0.82
N ARG A 32 -1.58 -9.91 1.45
CA ARG A 32 -1.40 -9.95 2.91
C ARG A 32 -1.30 -8.53 3.43
N ILE A 33 -2.38 -8.02 4.00
CA ILE A 33 -2.43 -6.64 4.52
C ILE A 33 -2.43 -6.69 6.04
N SER A 34 -1.49 -5.99 6.66
CA SER A 34 -1.44 -5.84 8.11
C SER A 34 -2.64 -5.03 8.61
N TRP A 35 -3.26 -5.46 9.71
CA TRP A 35 -4.34 -4.71 10.37
C TRP A 35 -3.90 -3.29 10.80
N LYS A 36 -2.61 -3.10 11.05
CA LYS A 36 -2.02 -1.81 11.44
C LYS A 36 -1.65 -0.95 10.23
N ALA A 37 -1.90 -1.40 9.00
CA ALA A 37 -1.70 -0.57 7.82
C ALA A 37 -2.81 0.49 7.72
N HIS A 38 -2.42 1.71 7.37
CA HIS A 38 -3.33 2.83 7.17
C HIS A 38 -3.65 2.96 5.68
N LEU A 39 -4.78 2.40 5.28
CA LEU A 39 -5.37 2.63 3.97
C LEU A 39 -6.34 3.81 4.04
N ASP A 40 -6.39 4.58 2.97
CA ASP A 40 -7.31 5.70 2.78
C ASP A 40 -8.78 5.25 2.71
N LYS A 41 -9.37 4.99 3.87
CA LYS A 41 -10.74 4.47 4.00
C LYS A 41 -11.81 5.56 3.96
N SER A 42 -11.43 6.81 4.16
CA SER A 42 -12.37 7.90 4.49
C SER A 42 -12.74 8.76 3.31
N ILE A 43 -11.79 9.08 2.42
CA ILE A 43 -12.02 10.09 1.37
C ILE A 43 -12.08 9.44 -0.02
N ASN A 44 -11.09 8.62 -0.37
CA ASN A 44 -11.07 7.92 -1.66
C ASN A 44 -10.68 6.44 -1.53
N PRO A 45 -11.51 5.61 -0.87
CA PRO A 45 -11.21 4.19 -0.72
C PRO A 45 -11.15 3.42 -2.04
N LYS A 46 -11.91 3.84 -3.05
CA LYS A 46 -11.92 3.18 -4.36
C LYS A 46 -10.67 3.44 -5.18
N GLY A 47 -9.91 4.49 -4.86
CA GLY A 47 -8.68 4.82 -5.55
C GLY A 47 -7.46 4.00 -5.12
N ILE A 48 -7.61 3.01 -4.24
CA ILE A 48 -6.52 2.10 -3.88
C ILE A 48 -6.65 0.81 -4.69
N HIS A 49 -5.64 0.57 -5.52
CA HIS A 49 -5.51 -0.63 -6.33
C HIS A 49 -4.27 -1.42 -5.90
N ILE A 50 -4.45 -2.68 -5.50
CA ILE A 50 -3.37 -3.57 -5.06
C ILE A 50 -3.42 -4.85 -5.87
N GLY A 51 -2.34 -5.16 -6.59
CA GLY A 51 -2.19 -6.36 -7.40
C GLY A 51 -2.01 -7.64 -6.57
N ASP A 52 -2.18 -8.78 -7.24
CA ASP A 52 -2.09 -10.12 -6.64
C ASP A 52 -0.76 -10.37 -5.92
N ASN A 53 -0.79 -11.20 -4.86
CA ASN A 53 0.36 -11.62 -4.06
C ASN A 53 1.18 -10.46 -3.44
N THR A 54 0.56 -9.30 -3.23
CA THR A 54 1.24 -8.14 -2.63
C THR A 54 1.09 -8.12 -1.11
N TRP A 55 2.18 -7.77 -0.43
CA TRP A 55 2.28 -7.74 1.02
C TRP A 55 2.37 -6.30 1.50
N VAL A 56 1.45 -5.90 2.38
CA VAL A 56 1.45 -4.59 3.03
C VAL A 56 1.75 -4.78 4.51
N LEU A 57 2.94 -4.38 4.92
CA LEU A 57 3.43 -4.59 6.27
C LEU A 57 2.86 -3.56 7.26
N SER A 58 3.11 -3.80 8.55
CA SER A 58 2.53 -3.02 9.64
C SER A 58 2.89 -1.54 9.55
N GLY A 59 1.90 -0.67 9.76
CA GLY A 59 2.11 0.78 9.79
C GLY A 59 2.34 1.42 8.42
N ALA A 60 2.38 0.66 7.33
CA ALA A 60 2.42 1.24 5.99
C ALA A 60 1.17 2.10 5.76
N MET A 61 1.36 3.28 5.15
CA MET A 61 0.30 4.21 4.81
C MET A 61 0.16 4.27 3.29
N ILE A 62 -1.04 4.00 2.78
CA ILE A 62 -1.37 4.09 1.35
C ILE A 62 -2.47 5.11 1.19
N LEU A 63 -2.14 6.22 0.55
CA LEU A 63 -3.02 7.36 0.36
C LEU A 63 -3.55 7.40 -1.08
N ALA A 64 -4.82 7.80 -1.23
CA ALA A 64 -5.45 8.08 -2.52
C ALA A 64 -6.09 9.50 -2.56
N HIS A 65 -5.79 10.31 -1.55
CA HIS A 65 -6.07 11.74 -1.52
C HIS A 65 -4.96 12.52 -0.81
N ASP A 66 -4.87 13.80 -1.13
CA ASP A 66 -4.14 14.83 -0.39
C ASP A 66 -5.06 16.03 -0.20
N HIS A 67 -5.49 16.27 1.05
CA HIS A 67 -6.42 17.34 1.38
C HIS A 67 -5.76 18.73 1.23
N CYS A 68 -4.46 18.85 1.53
CA CYS A 68 -3.74 20.12 1.41
C CYS A 68 -3.65 20.59 -0.04
N ARG A 69 -3.63 19.64 -0.99
CA ARG A 69 -3.61 19.92 -2.43
C ARG A 69 -4.97 19.79 -3.11
N SER A 70 -6.02 19.46 -2.36
CA SER A 70 -7.34 19.07 -2.89
C SER A 70 -7.25 18.02 -4.02
N LEU A 71 -6.25 17.13 -3.92
CA LEU A 71 -5.98 16.12 -4.93
C LEU A 71 -6.64 14.81 -4.54
N LYS A 72 -7.43 14.25 -5.45
CA LYS A 72 -7.90 12.85 -5.39
C LYS A 72 -7.27 12.14 -6.56
N ALA A 73 -6.41 11.16 -6.27
CA ALA A 73 -5.68 10.46 -7.29
C ALA A 73 -5.56 8.99 -6.90
N ASP A 74 -5.75 8.13 -7.90
CA ASP A 74 -5.71 6.70 -7.69
C ASP A 74 -4.26 6.24 -7.56
N THR A 75 -4.02 5.36 -6.60
CA THR A 75 -2.72 4.77 -6.29
C THR A 75 -2.73 3.31 -6.70
N TYR A 76 -1.80 2.95 -7.57
CA TYR A 76 -1.69 1.62 -8.12
C TYR A 76 -0.46 0.90 -7.56
N ILE A 77 -0.66 -0.30 -7.05
CA ILE A 77 0.40 -1.20 -6.61
C ILE A 77 0.33 -2.46 -7.45
N GLY A 78 1.42 -2.79 -8.13
CA GLY A 78 1.53 -3.98 -8.96
C GLY A 78 1.49 -5.30 -8.17
N LYS A 79 1.67 -6.40 -8.90
CA LYS A 79 1.67 -7.77 -8.38
C LYS A 79 3.01 -8.13 -7.76
N ASN A 80 3.00 -9.05 -6.80
CA ASN A 80 4.19 -9.55 -6.10
C ASN A 80 5.03 -8.44 -5.45
N CYS A 81 4.39 -7.38 -4.94
CA CYS A 81 5.11 -6.29 -4.28
C CYS A 81 5.20 -6.51 -2.77
N VAL A 82 6.20 -5.91 -2.14
CA VAL A 82 6.33 -5.86 -0.67
C VAL A 82 6.43 -4.40 -0.24
N ILE A 83 5.42 -3.94 0.48
CA ILE A 83 5.34 -2.59 1.04
C ILE A 83 5.81 -2.64 2.48
N GLY A 84 6.92 -1.96 2.73
CA GLY A 84 7.65 -1.92 3.98
C GLY A 84 6.84 -1.48 5.21
N VAL A 85 7.34 -1.85 6.39
CA VAL A 85 6.84 -1.33 7.68
C VAL A 85 6.94 0.20 7.69
N ARG A 86 5.85 0.91 8.02
CA ARG A 86 5.80 2.39 8.10
C ARG A 86 6.24 3.13 6.83
N SER A 87 6.20 2.51 5.65
CA SER A 87 6.37 3.24 4.39
C SER A 87 5.13 4.09 4.10
N ILE A 88 5.31 5.27 3.51
CA ILE A 88 4.21 6.15 3.09
C ILE A 88 4.17 6.18 1.56
N ILE A 89 3.03 5.82 0.98
CA ILE A 89 2.75 5.89 -0.45
C ILE A 89 1.80 7.07 -0.67
N MET A 90 2.29 8.06 -1.40
CA MET A 90 1.54 9.28 -1.74
C MET A 90 0.49 9.01 -2.82
N PRO A 91 -0.61 9.79 -2.85
CA PRO A 91 -1.66 9.63 -3.85
C PRO A 91 -1.15 9.88 -5.27
N GLY A 92 -1.68 9.12 -6.23
CA GLY A 92 -1.33 9.24 -7.65
C GLY A 92 -0.05 8.50 -8.05
N LEU A 93 0.51 7.65 -7.18
CA LEU A 93 1.69 6.85 -7.49
C LEU A 93 1.29 5.51 -8.12
N SER A 94 2.03 5.11 -9.16
CA SER A 94 1.92 3.79 -9.78
C SER A 94 3.20 2.99 -9.56
N ILE A 95 3.12 1.94 -8.75
CA ILE A 95 4.20 1.00 -8.46
C ILE A 95 4.07 -0.21 -9.41
N GLY A 96 5.15 -0.55 -10.11
CA GLY A 96 5.20 -1.70 -11.00
C GLY A 96 5.11 -3.05 -10.28
N ASN A 97 5.20 -4.14 -11.05
CA ASN A 97 5.22 -5.49 -10.48
C ASN A 97 6.59 -5.82 -9.86
N GLN A 98 6.61 -6.71 -8.86
CA GLN A 98 7.82 -7.25 -8.22
C GLN A 98 8.68 -6.17 -7.53
N VAL A 99 8.04 -5.14 -6.98
CA VAL A 99 8.73 -4.04 -6.30
C VAL A 99 8.75 -4.27 -4.79
N VAL A 100 9.92 -4.07 -4.19
CA VAL A 100 10.09 -4.06 -2.73
C VAL A 100 10.36 -2.64 -2.27
N ILE A 101 9.45 -2.09 -1.48
CA ILE A 101 9.63 -0.80 -0.80
C ILE A 101 10.13 -1.09 0.60
N GLY A 102 11.38 -0.70 0.88
CA GLY A 102 11.95 -0.83 2.22
C GLY A 102 11.17 0.00 3.24
N GLY A 103 10.76 -0.62 4.33
CA GLY A 103 10.09 0.06 5.44
C GLY A 103 11.11 0.55 6.44
N VAL A 104 11.05 1.83 6.82
CA VAL A 104 12.06 2.51 7.66
C VAL A 104 13.48 2.01 7.33
N ALA A 105 13.96 2.32 6.13
CA ALA A 105 15.30 1.92 5.72
C ALA A 105 16.36 2.74 6.47
N TRP A 106 16.79 2.23 7.62
CA TRP A 106 18.17 2.38 8.07
C TRP A 106 18.93 1.16 7.58
N LEU A 107 19.43 1.16 6.33
CA LEU A 107 20.46 0.22 5.83
C LEU A 107 21.02 0.71 4.47
N GLN A 108 22.35 0.64 4.34
CA GLN A 108 23.29 1.34 3.44
C GLN A 108 23.12 1.22 1.91
N LYS A 109 22.04 0.64 1.37
CA LYS A 109 21.84 0.61 -0.09
C LYS A 109 20.37 0.36 -0.42
N VAL A 110 19.67 1.43 -0.71
CA VAL A 110 18.31 1.39 -1.24
C VAL A 110 18.34 2.05 -2.61
N PHE A 111 18.33 1.24 -3.67
CA PHE A 111 18.14 1.71 -5.04
C PHE A 111 16.64 1.86 -5.27
N ILE A 112 16.05 2.92 -4.74
CA ILE A 112 14.76 3.39 -5.23
C ILE A 112 15.09 4.36 -6.35
N ARG A 113 14.83 3.97 -7.60
CA ARG A 113 14.65 4.94 -8.69
C ARG A 113 13.33 5.65 -8.43
N ILE A 114 13.36 6.59 -7.49
CA ILE A 114 12.31 7.60 -7.39
C ILE A 114 12.52 8.42 -8.66
N VAL A 115 11.61 8.27 -9.63
CA VAL A 115 11.38 9.37 -10.56
C VAL A 115 10.82 10.49 -9.69
N LEU A 116 11.74 11.25 -9.07
CA LEU A 116 11.42 12.54 -8.51
C LEU A 116 11.01 13.35 -9.73
N GLN A 117 9.71 13.54 -9.92
CA GLN A 117 9.22 14.59 -10.78
C GLN A 117 9.68 15.90 -10.11
N GLN A 118 10.88 16.35 -10.48
CA GLN A 118 11.51 17.61 -10.07
C GLN A 118 10.68 18.85 -10.48
N GLU A 119 9.53 18.68 -11.14
CA GLU A 119 8.72 19.78 -11.65
C GLU A 119 7.76 20.42 -10.63
N ILE A 120 7.49 19.81 -9.47
CA ILE A 120 6.48 20.36 -8.53
C ILE A 120 7.07 21.38 -7.54
N LEU A 121 8.39 21.45 -7.39
CA LEU A 121 9.06 22.44 -6.52
C LEU A 121 9.50 23.72 -7.25
N GLN A 122 9.21 23.85 -8.55
CA GLN A 122 9.48 25.07 -9.34
C GLN A 122 8.25 26.00 -9.45
N ARG A 123 7.17 25.73 -8.72
CA ARG A 123 5.92 26.51 -8.75
C ARG A 123 5.58 27.27 -7.47
N TYR A 124 6.54 27.39 -6.55
CA TYR A 124 6.53 28.33 -5.44
C TYR A 124 7.85 29.07 -5.38
#